data_AF-A0AAE3XH79-F1
#
_entry.id   AF-A0AAE3XH79-F1
#
_cell.length_a   1.000
_cell.length_b   1.000
_cell.length_c   1.000
_cell.angle_alpha   90.00
_cell.angle_beta   90.00
_cell.angle_gamma   90.00
#
_symmetry.space_group_name_H-M   'P 1'
#
loop_
_entity.id
_entity.type
_entity.pdbx_description
1 polymer ?
#
loop_
_entity_poly.entity_id
_entity_poly.type
_entity_poly.pdbx_seq_one_letter_code
_entity_poly.pdbx_strand_id
1 'polypeptide(L)'
;MFQHGNCPQHYQLAHLLAGQALARGAPASDTLPLGWLFAATFDRWQLSLGRPQAYGTQFLLVQEPCSYALAQVDSVTTDAQRERLAVPVLGLARAQADILTAECLKRQP
;
A
#
# COMPACT_ATOMS: atom_id res chain seq x y z
N MET A 1 -15.85 -15.71 2.65
CA MET A 1 -16.33 -14.33 2.43
C MET A 1 -15.47 -13.41 3.29
N PHE A 2 -14.67 -12.54 2.67
CA PHE A 2 -13.84 -11.57 3.41
C PHE A 2 -14.62 -10.25 3.51
N GLN A 3 -14.80 -9.73 4.73
CA GLN A 3 -15.51 -8.48 4.98
C GLN A 3 -14.55 -7.31 4.74
N HIS A 4 -14.36 -6.93 3.47
CA HIS A 4 -13.56 -5.75 3.12
C HIS A 4 -14.48 -4.54 2.94
N GLY A 5 -14.20 -3.49 3.71
CA GLY A 5 -14.77 -2.18 3.43
C GLY A 5 -14.14 -1.60 2.16
N ASN A 6 -14.97 -1.06 1.26
CA ASN A 6 -14.56 -0.54 -0.04
C ASN A 6 -14.89 0.95 -0.25
N CYS A 7 -15.22 1.69 0.82
CA CYS A 7 -15.49 3.13 0.78
C CYS A 7 -14.43 3.90 1.58
N PRO A 8 -14.26 5.21 1.32
CA PRO A 8 -13.24 6.03 1.97
C PRO A 8 -13.28 5.98 3.51
N GLN A 9 -14.48 5.93 4.10
CA GLN A 9 -14.67 5.89 5.55
C GLN A 9 -14.09 4.60 6.16
N HIS A 10 -14.18 3.48 5.44
CA HIS A 10 -13.60 2.22 5.90
C HIS A 10 -12.06 2.25 5.87
N TYR A 11 -11.46 2.85 4.83
CA TYR A 11 -10.00 3.00 4.76
C TYR A 11 -9.49 3.98 5.82
N GLN A 12 -10.21 5.08 6.06
CA GLN A 12 -9.90 6.02 7.13
C GLN A 12 -9.96 5.33 8.51
N LEU A 13 -11.01 4.56 8.78
CA LEU A 13 -11.13 3.81 10.03
C LEU A 13 -9.98 2.81 10.20
N ALA A 14 -9.65 2.06 9.14
CA ALA A 14 -8.52 1.13 9.18
C ALA A 14 -7.20 1.83 9.48
N HIS A 15 -6.98 3.02 8.91
CA HIS A 15 -5.80 3.85 9.19
C HIS A 15 -5.75 4.33 10.64
N LEU A 16 -6.87 4.79 11.19
CA LEU A 16 -6.96 5.20 12.60
C LEU A 16 -6.66 4.03 13.55
N LEU A 17 -7.19 2.84 13.26
CA LEU A 17 -6.93 1.64 14.06
C LEU A 17 -5.47 1.20 13.97
N ALA A 18 -4.87 1.24 12.79
CA ALA A 18 -3.45 0.92 12.61
C ALA A 18 -2.54 1.92 13.37
N GLY A 19 -2.86 3.21 13.33
CA GLY A 19 -2.13 4.24 14.08
C GLY A 19 -2.27 4.07 15.60
N GLN A 20 -3.46 3.69 16.06
CA GLN A 20 -3.72 3.35 17.46
C GLN A 20 -2.95 2.12 17.94
N ALA A 21 -2.79 1.10 17.09
CA ALA A 21 -1.99 -0.08 17.40
C ALA A 21 -0.50 0.26 17.51
N LEU A 22 0.02 1.06 16.57
CA LEU A 22 1.39 1.59 16.61
C LEU A 22 1.66 2.40 17.88
N ALA A 23 0.76 3.32 18.23
CA ALA A 23 0.91 4.18 19.41
C ALA A 23 0.92 3.38 20.72
N ARG A 24 0.25 2.22 20.75
CA ARG A 24 0.21 1.32 21.92
C ARG A 24 1.36 0.32 21.95
N GLY A 25 2.26 0.35 20.97
CA GLY A 25 3.37 -0.59 20.87
C GLY A 25 2.89 -2.04 20.73
N ALA A 26 1.76 -2.26 20.06
CA ALA A 26 1.27 -3.61 19.81
C ALA A 26 2.38 -4.43 19.14
N PRO A 27 2.54 -5.71 19.49
CA PRO A 27 3.62 -6.52 18.94
C PRO A 27 3.46 -6.57 17.42
N ALA A 28 4.55 -6.30 16.70
CA ALA A 28 4.59 -6.57 15.28
C ALA A 28 4.29 -8.05 15.08
N SER A 29 3.40 -8.37 14.13
CA SER A 29 3.30 -9.75 13.67
C SER A 29 4.50 -10.04 12.80
N ASP A 30 5.09 -11.23 12.95
CA ASP A 30 6.24 -11.68 12.14
C ASP A 30 5.95 -11.63 10.63
N THR A 31 4.66 -11.66 10.23
CA THR A 31 4.22 -11.67 8.84
C THR A 31 3.80 -10.31 8.29
N LEU A 32 3.52 -9.32 9.16
CA LEU A 32 3.09 -7.99 8.71
C LEU A 32 3.51 -6.90 9.71
N PRO A 33 4.49 -6.06 9.35
CA PRO A 33 4.86 -4.91 10.18
C PRO A 33 3.69 -3.93 10.35
N LEU A 34 3.40 -3.51 11.59
CA LEU A 34 2.34 -2.54 11.86
C LEU A 34 2.55 -1.19 11.16
N GLY A 35 3.82 -0.78 10.99
CA GLY A 35 4.19 0.41 10.23
C GLY A 35 3.71 0.33 8.78
N TRP A 36 3.87 -0.84 8.17
CA TRP A 36 3.45 -1.07 6.79
C TRP A 36 1.94 -1.03 6.69
N LEU A 37 1.22 -1.62 7.66
CA LEU A 37 -0.24 -1.58 7.68
C LEU A 37 -0.79 -0.16 7.83
N PHE A 38 -0.15 0.67 8.67
CA PHE A 38 -0.46 2.09 8.80
C PHE A 38 -0.29 2.86 7.48
N ALA A 39 0.83 2.63 6.79
CA ALA A 39 1.10 3.23 5.49
C ALA A 39 0.10 2.75 4.42
N ALA A 40 -0.16 1.44 4.35
CA ALA A 40 -1.04 0.85 3.35
C ALA A 40 -2.50 1.30 3.48
N THR A 41 -2.99 1.42 4.71
CA THR A 41 -4.34 1.94 4.96
C THR A 41 -4.46 3.43 4.65
N PHE A 42 -3.41 4.22 4.91
CA PHE A 42 -3.35 5.63 4.51
C PHE A 42 -3.41 5.79 2.99
N ASP A 43 -2.56 5.06 2.26
CA ASP A 43 -2.50 5.15 0.80
C ASP A 43 -3.82 4.74 0.15
N ARG A 44 -4.48 3.69 0.63
CA ARG A 44 -5.84 3.32 0.19
C ARG A 44 -6.86 4.42 0.44
N TRP A 45 -6.77 5.06 1.61
CA TRP A 45 -7.65 6.18 1.93
C TRP A 45 -7.42 7.37 0.98
N GLN A 46 -6.16 7.76 0.73
CA GLN A 46 -5.85 8.84 -0.22
C GLN A 46 -6.35 8.53 -1.63
N LEU A 47 -6.07 7.33 -2.15
CA LEU A 47 -6.51 6.93 -3.48
C LEU A 47 -8.04 6.89 -3.60
N SER A 48 -8.74 6.45 -2.55
CA SER A 48 -10.22 6.46 -2.51
C SER A 48 -10.81 7.87 -2.57
N LEU A 49 -10.03 8.90 -2.25
CA LEU A 49 -10.38 10.32 -2.34
C LEU A 49 -9.89 10.97 -3.64
N GLY A 50 -9.30 10.21 -4.57
CA GLY A 50 -8.71 10.73 -5.80
C GLY A 50 -7.39 11.48 -5.59
N ARG A 51 -6.70 11.24 -4.47
CA ARG A 51 -5.41 11.87 -4.14
C ARG A 51 -4.25 10.89 -4.39
N PRO A 52 -3.04 11.39 -4.71
CA PRO A 52 -1.84 10.56 -4.74
C PRO A 52 -1.61 9.84 -3.40
N GLN A 53 -1.04 8.64 -3.47
CA GLN A 53 -0.60 7.93 -2.27
C GLN A 53 0.71 8.54 -1.74
N ALA A 54 1.01 8.36 -0.45
CA ALA A 54 2.22 8.92 0.15
C ALA A 54 3.37 7.90 0.17
N TYR A 55 3.07 6.67 0.57
CA TYR A 55 4.11 5.69 0.89
C TYR A 55 4.44 4.77 -0.29
N GLY A 56 3.54 4.59 -1.24
CA GLY A 56 3.81 3.77 -2.43
C GLY A 56 3.48 2.29 -2.21
N THR A 57 2.39 2.02 -1.51
CA THR A 57 1.99 0.64 -1.14
C THR A 57 0.92 0.03 -2.06
N GLN A 58 0.24 0.85 -2.88
CA GLN A 58 -0.88 0.42 -3.71
C GLN A 58 -0.50 0.36 -5.19
N PHE A 59 -0.88 -0.74 -5.83
CA PHE A 59 -0.69 -1.03 -7.25
C PHE A 59 -2.04 -1.07 -7.94
N LEU A 60 -2.09 -0.61 -9.18
CA LEU A 60 -3.27 -0.59 -10.02
C LEU A 60 -3.03 -1.42 -11.27
N LEU A 61 -4.05 -2.14 -11.69
CA LEU A 61 -4.10 -2.71 -13.04
C LEU A 61 -4.45 -1.56 -14.00
N VAL A 62 -3.48 -1.10 -14.78
CA VAL A 62 -3.63 0.03 -15.70
C VAL A 62 -4.08 -0.41 -17.08
N GLN A 63 -3.82 -1.66 -17.44
CA GLN A 63 -4.32 -2.26 -18.67
C GLN A 63 -4.50 -3.77 -18.50
N GLU A 64 -5.70 -4.24 -18.85
CA GLU A 64 -6.01 -5.66 -18.90
C GLU A 64 -5.19 -6.39 -19.98
N PRO A 65 -4.75 -7.64 -19.75
CA PRO A 65 -5.08 -8.45 -18.58
C PRO A 65 -4.04 -8.37 -17.43
N CYS A 66 -2.85 -7.80 -17.66
CA CYS A 66 -1.73 -7.98 -16.75
C CYS A 66 -0.79 -6.78 -16.60
N SER A 67 -1.14 -5.57 -17.07
CA SER A 67 -0.28 -4.41 -16.91
C SER A 67 -0.53 -3.74 -15.57
N TYR A 68 0.36 -3.94 -14.61
CA TYR A 68 0.32 -3.30 -13.30
C TYR A 68 1.25 -2.09 -13.25
N ALA A 69 0.82 -1.04 -12.56
CA ALA A 69 1.65 0.11 -12.23
C ALA A 69 1.50 0.48 -10.75
N LEU A 70 2.55 1.05 -10.16
CA LEU A 70 2.43 1.71 -8.87
C LEU A 70 1.52 2.94 -9.01
N ALA A 71 0.51 3.08 -8.14
CA ALA A 71 -0.36 4.27 -8.19
C ALA A 71 0.46 5.55 -7.95
N GLN A 72 -0.03 6.70 -8.43
CA GLN A 72 0.71 7.97 -8.33
C GLN A 72 1.13 8.25 -6.88
N VAL A 73 2.43 8.48 -6.67
CA VAL A 73 3.03 8.74 -5.34
C VAL A 73 3.39 10.22 -5.24
N ASP A 74 3.04 10.85 -4.13
CA ASP A 74 3.51 12.19 -3.79
C ASP A 74 5.01 12.18 -3.46
N SER A 75 5.72 13.23 -3.87
CA SER A 75 7.14 13.47 -3.61
C SER A 75 7.46 13.87 -2.16
N VAL A 76 6.45 14.16 -1.33
CA VAL A 76 6.65 14.63 0.06
C VAL A 76 7.30 13.56 0.95
N THR A 77 6.95 12.28 0.78
CA THR A 77 7.49 11.21 1.63
C THR A 77 8.84 10.73 1.12
N THR A 78 9.85 10.74 1.99
CA THR A 78 11.22 10.28 1.71
C THR A 78 11.37 8.78 1.95
N ASP A 79 12.41 8.17 1.37
CA ASP A 79 12.69 6.75 1.58
C ASP A 79 13.05 6.42 3.04
N ALA A 80 13.74 7.32 3.75
CA ALA A 80 13.96 7.18 5.19
C ALA A 80 12.64 7.18 6.00
N GLN A 81 11.60 7.89 5.56
CA GLN A 81 10.27 7.81 6.18
C GLN A 81 9.58 6.47 5.87
N ARG A 82 9.74 5.93 4.66
CA ARG A 82 9.21 4.61 4.26
C ARG A 82 9.85 3.49 5.08
N GLU A 83 11.17 3.50 5.21
CA GLU A 83 11.92 2.49 5.96
C GLU A 83 11.51 2.44 7.44
N ARG A 84 11.27 3.60 8.07
CA ARG A 84 10.76 3.66 9.47
C ARG A 84 9.41 2.97 9.64
N LEU A 85 8.63 2.87 8.59
CA LEU A 85 7.35 2.17 8.56
C LEU A 85 7.45 0.78 7.92
N ALA A 86 8.66 0.26 7.70
CA ALA A 86 8.90 -1.00 7.00
C ALA A 86 8.24 -1.07 5.61
N VAL A 87 8.12 0.09 4.95
CA VAL A 87 7.71 0.20 3.55
C VAL A 87 8.97 0.20 2.69
N PRO A 88 9.02 -0.57 1.58
CA PRO A 88 10.13 -0.51 0.64
C PRO A 88 10.37 0.91 0.11
N VAL A 89 11.62 1.23 -0.20
CA VAL A 89 11.97 2.48 -0.88
C VAL A 89 11.23 2.61 -2.22
N LEU A 90 10.98 3.84 -2.68
CA LEU A 90 10.11 4.07 -3.84
C LEU A 90 10.59 3.37 -5.12
N GLY A 91 11.91 3.25 -5.29
CA GLY A 91 12.49 2.50 -6.42
C GLY A 91 12.11 1.03 -6.43
N LEU A 92 12.11 0.36 -5.27
CA LEU A 92 11.70 -1.04 -5.15
C LEU A 92 10.20 -1.21 -5.37
N ALA A 93 9.38 -0.29 -4.87
CA ALA A 93 7.94 -0.30 -5.12
C ALA A 93 7.63 -0.19 -6.63
N ARG A 94 8.39 0.62 -7.38
CA ARG A 94 8.26 0.67 -8.85
C ARG A 94 8.65 -0.64 -9.52
N ALA A 95 9.80 -1.22 -9.16
CA ALA A 95 10.22 -2.52 -9.69
C ALA A 95 9.24 -3.66 -9.37
N GLN A 96 8.55 -3.59 -8.23
CA GLN A 96 7.52 -4.56 -7.86
C GLN A 96 6.33 -4.55 -8.84
N ALA A 97 5.99 -3.41 -9.45
CA ALA A 97 4.93 -3.36 -10.46
C ALA A 97 5.29 -4.19 -11.71
N ASP A 98 6.55 -4.16 -12.11
CA ASP A 98 7.07 -4.97 -13.22
C ASP A 98 7.03 -6.45 -12.88
N ILE A 99 7.36 -6.81 -11.64
CA ILE A 99 7.25 -8.19 -11.13
C ILE A 99 5.79 -8.66 -11.16
N LEU A 100 4.84 -7.86 -10.66
CA LEU A 100 3.40 -8.20 -10.69
C LEU A 100 2.92 -8.43 -12.12
N THR A 101 3.35 -7.58 -13.05
CA THR A 101 3.04 -7.72 -14.48
C THR A 101 3.58 -9.03 -15.03
N ALA A 102 4.87 -9.33 -14.80
CA ALA A 102 5.51 -10.55 -15.28
C ALA A 102 4.88 -11.82 -14.66
N GLU A 103 4.54 -11.79 -13.37
CA GLU A 103 3.89 -12.92 -12.69
C GLU A 103 2.48 -13.18 -13.21
N CYS A 104 1.70 -12.13 -13.46
CA CYS A 104 0.38 -12.26 -14.06
C CYS A 104 0.47 -12.88 -15.45
N LEU A 105 1.38 -12.41 -16.30
CA LEU A 105 1.58 -12.93 -17.65
C LEU A 105 1.96 -14.42 -17.65
N LYS A 106 2.78 -14.87 -16.71
CA LYS A 106 3.15 -16.29 -16.57
C LYS A 106 1.96 -17.20 -16.21
N ARG A 107 0.91 -16.64 -15.62
CA ARG A 107 -0.30 -17.36 -15.19
C ARG A 107 -1.44 -17.27 -16.21
N GLN A 108 -1.26 -16.52 -17.31
CA GLN A 108 -2.24 -16.48 -18.40
C GLN A 108 -2.33 -17.87 -19.05
N PRO A 109 -3.54 -18.37 -19.32
CA PRO A 109 -3.76 -19.68 -19.95
C PRO A 109 -3.30 -19.72 -21.41
#